data_AF-A0A8J8G0M9-F1
#
_entry.id   AF-A0A8J8G0M9-F1
#
_cell.length_a   1.000
_cell.length_b   1.000
_cell.length_c   1.000
_cell.angle_alpha   90.00
_cell.angle_beta   90.00
_cell.angle_gamma   90.00
#
_symmetry.space_group_name_H-M   'P 1'
#
loop_
_entity.id
_entity.type
_entity.pdbx_description
1 polymer ?
#
loop_
_entity_poly.entity_id
_entity_poly.type
_entity_poly.pdbx_seq_one_letter_code
_entity_poly.pdbx_strand_id
1 'polypeptide(L)'
;MMPREEERINLNFSEKLNCNWNRKLLLSYLSYLSPYMLISTIGLVLLKIWTGKNSFIITYSIFLPIFFVLFRPLIQCSHCPYYKEKRFIDPLPKIWKFNFRPMNNFERISYLVGLGFFLVLPLTAQFIGLGFLINNLVIFNNWKIIVYSLIILTTFILNLFFIFNLYTKLCTCCIHFSCPLNRVSKEVKNEFENLYPEYEIMNL
;
A
#
# COMPACT_ATOMS: atom_id res chain seq x y z
N MET A 1 -19.55 -26.02 7.77
CA MET A 1 -19.48 -26.49 6.37
C MET A 1 -20.45 -25.63 5.59
N MET A 2 -19.96 -24.73 4.74
CA MET A 2 -20.81 -24.02 3.78
C MET A 2 -20.99 -24.91 2.53
N PRO A 3 -22.16 -24.88 1.86
CA PRO A 3 -22.63 -25.97 1.01
C PRO A 3 -22.21 -25.86 -0.48
N ARG A 4 -22.27 -27.02 -1.14
CA ARG A 4 -21.67 -27.44 -2.42
C ARG A 4 -22.32 -26.88 -3.72
N GLU A 5 -22.89 -25.68 -3.69
CA GLU A 5 -23.34 -24.94 -4.90
C GLU A 5 -22.56 -23.62 -5.14
N GLU A 6 -21.86 -23.12 -4.11
CA GLU A 6 -20.97 -21.94 -4.15
C GLU A 6 -19.78 -22.11 -5.12
N GLU A 7 -19.45 -23.34 -5.51
CA GLU A 7 -18.25 -23.65 -6.30
C GLU A 7 -18.36 -23.21 -7.79
N ARG A 8 -19.58 -23.06 -8.32
CA ARG A 8 -19.81 -22.61 -9.71
C ARG A 8 -19.93 -21.09 -9.88
N ILE A 9 -20.48 -20.39 -8.88
CA ILE A 9 -20.53 -18.91 -8.86
C ILE A 9 -19.15 -18.32 -8.54
N ASN A 10 -18.33 -19.07 -7.79
CA ASN A 10 -16.95 -18.72 -7.48
C ASN A 10 -16.06 -18.51 -8.72
N LEU A 11 -16.28 -19.23 -9.84
CA LEU A 11 -15.40 -19.13 -11.01
C LEU A 11 -15.54 -17.78 -11.75
N ASN A 12 -16.76 -17.33 -12.04
CA ASN A 12 -17.00 -16.08 -12.78
C ASN A 12 -16.58 -14.82 -12.00
N PHE A 13 -16.74 -14.82 -10.67
CA PHE A 13 -16.31 -13.71 -9.84
C PHE A 13 -14.84 -13.80 -9.42
N SER A 14 -14.25 -15.00 -9.31
CA SER A 14 -12.81 -15.13 -9.02
C SER A 14 -11.92 -14.52 -10.11
N GLU A 15 -12.43 -14.44 -11.35
CA GLU A 15 -11.75 -13.73 -12.45
C GLU A 15 -11.87 -12.21 -12.34
N LYS A 16 -12.99 -11.69 -11.79
CA LYS A 16 -13.29 -10.25 -11.68
C LYS A 16 -12.82 -9.62 -10.35
N LEU A 17 -12.90 -10.36 -9.26
CA LEU A 17 -12.56 -9.95 -7.90
C LEU A 17 -11.45 -10.85 -7.34
N ASN A 18 -10.28 -10.26 -7.13
CA ASN A 18 -9.17 -10.92 -6.47
C ASN A 18 -9.29 -10.74 -4.97
N CYS A 19 -9.74 -11.81 -4.31
CA CYS A 19 -9.76 -11.85 -2.86
C CYS A 19 -8.89 -12.96 -2.25
N ASN A 20 -8.58 -13.98 -3.06
CA ASN A 20 -7.50 -14.90 -2.74
C ASN A 20 -6.18 -14.24 -3.16
N TRP A 21 -5.32 -13.89 -2.20
CA TRP A 21 -3.93 -13.53 -2.47
C TRP A 21 -3.23 -14.73 -3.13
N ASN A 22 -3.37 -14.84 -4.44
CA ASN A 22 -2.60 -15.78 -5.23
C ASN A 22 -1.14 -15.30 -5.18
N ARG A 23 -0.20 -16.24 -5.09
CA ARG A 23 1.25 -15.95 -5.16
C ARG A 23 1.59 -15.02 -6.33
N LYS A 24 0.91 -15.15 -7.48
CA LYS A 24 1.09 -14.24 -8.62
C LYS A 24 0.74 -12.78 -8.30
N LEU A 25 -0.36 -12.55 -7.60
CA LEU A 25 -0.81 -11.22 -7.17
C LEU A 25 0.13 -10.64 -6.11
N LEU A 26 0.53 -11.47 -5.13
CA LEU A 26 1.50 -11.08 -4.11
C LEU A 26 2.84 -10.70 -4.74
N LEU A 27 3.37 -11.53 -5.63
CA LEU A 27 4.61 -11.26 -6.35
C LEU A 27 4.51 -10.02 -7.23
N SER A 28 3.35 -9.77 -7.85
CA SER A 28 3.10 -8.54 -8.60
C SER A 28 3.09 -7.32 -7.68
N TYR A 29 2.41 -7.38 -6.53
CA TYR A 29 2.43 -6.31 -5.54
C TYR A 29 3.85 -6.03 -5.04
N LEU A 30 4.60 -7.08 -4.68
CA LEU A 30 5.97 -6.97 -4.20
C LEU A 30 6.92 -6.47 -5.29
N SER A 31 6.73 -6.84 -6.56
CA SER A 31 7.57 -6.35 -7.66
C SER A 31 7.37 -4.86 -7.94
N TYR A 32 6.21 -4.30 -7.59
CA TYR A 32 5.96 -2.85 -7.69
C TYR A 32 6.40 -2.09 -6.42
N LEU A 33 6.18 -2.68 -5.24
CA LEU A 33 6.48 -2.03 -3.96
C LEU A 33 7.98 -2.06 -3.61
N SER A 34 8.63 -3.22 -3.78
CA SER A 34 10.00 -3.42 -3.29
C SER A 34 11.05 -2.54 -3.96
N PRO A 35 11.01 -2.23 -5.28
CA PRO A 35 11.99 -1.32 -5.87
C PRO A 35 11.85 0.09 -5.31
N TYR A 36 10.62 0.57 -5.12
CA TYR A 36 10.37 1.87 -4.50
C TYR A 36 10.94 1.93 -3.08
N MET A 37 10.66 0.91 -2.26
CA MET A 37 11.17 0.85 -0.88
C MET A 37 12.70 0.82 -0.84
N LEU A 38 13.33 0.05 -1.74
CA LEU A 38 14.78 -0.08 -1.82
C LEU A 38 15.44 1.27 -2.17
N ILE A 39 15.03 1.90 -3.27
CA ILE A 39 15.63 3.17 -3.73
C ILE A 39 15.35 4.30 -2.72
N SER A 40 14.14 4.34 -2.14
CA SER A 40 13.80 5.29 -1.08
C SER A 40 14.74 5.16 0.11
N THR A 41 14.99 3.92 0.56
CA THR A 41 15.88 3.63 1.68
C THR A 41 17.32 4.01 1.36
N ILE A 42 17.81 3.71 0.15
CA ILE A 42 19.15 4.13 -0.29
C ILE A 42 19.29 5.65 -0.21
N GLY A 43 18.31 6.41 -0.70
CA GLY A 43 18.33 7.88 -0.61
C GLY A 43 18.38 8.38 0.83
N LEU A 44 17.59 7.79 1.74
CA LEU A 44 17.60 8.14 3.16
C LEU A 44 18.92 7.78 3.87
N VAL A 45 19.55 6.66 3.50
CA VAL A 45 20.87 6.28 4.01
C VAL A 45 21.95 7.26 3.56
N LEU A 46 21.94 7.65 2.28
CA LEU A 46 22.89 8.64 1.77
C LEU A 46 22.70 10.02 2.41
N LEU A 47 21.44 10.45 2.62
CA LEU A 47 21.13 11.64 3.39
C LEU A 47 21.77 11.60 4.77
N LYS A 48 21.61 10.48 5.49
CA LYS A 48 22.23 10.26 6.79
C LYS A 48 23.75 10.37 6.72
N ILE A 49 24.39 9.69 5.76
CA ILE A 49 25.85 9.66 5.64
C ILE A 49 26.42 11.06 5.35
N TRP A 50 25.77 11.84 4.49
CA TRP A 50 26.31 13.14 4.05
C TRP A 50 25.91 14.32 4.93
N THR A 51 24.76 14.25 5.59
CA THR A 51 24.23 15.38 6.40
C THR A 51 24.26 15.11 7.91
N GLY A 52 24.50 13.86 8.32
CA GLY A 52 24.39 13.42 9.71
C GLY A 52 22.94 13.35 10.23
N LYS A 53 21.94 13.70 9.42
CA LYS A 53 20.52 13.72 9.83
C LYS A 53 19.92 12.32 9.85
N ASN A 54 19.90 11.70 11.03
CA ASN A 54 19.35 10.35 11.25
C ASN A 54 17.82 10.33 11.39
N SER A 55 17.18 11.47 11.66
CA SER A 55 15.75 11.54 11.99
C SER A 55 14.87 10.93 10.91
N PHE A 56 15.12 11.24 9.63
CA PHE A 56 14.28 10.73 8.54
C PHE A 56 14.34 9.22 8.38
N ILE A 57 15.53 8.62 8.45
CA ILE A 57 15.66 7.16 8.34
C ILE A 57 15.07 6.45 9.56
N ILE A 58 15.27 6.98 10.77
CA ILE A 58 14.67 6.42 12.00
C ILE A 58 13.14 6.48 11.92
N THR A 59 12.59 7.65 11.58
CA THR A 59 11.14 7.83 11.44
C THR A 59 10.57 6.87 10.39
N TYR A 60 11.21 6.74 9.22
CA TYR A 60 10.74 5.84 8.18
C TYR A 60 10.83 4.37 8.60
N SER A 61 11.94 3.95 9.22
CA SER A 61 12.13 2.59 9.72
C SER A 61 11.15 2.19 10.81
N ILE A 62 10.73 3.12 11.67
CA ILE A 62 9.69 2.87 12.69
C ILE A 62 8.30 2.88 12.04
N PHE A 63 8.05 3.83 11.14
CA PHE A 63 6.77 3.98 10.47
C PHE A 63 6.39 2.75 9.64
N LEU A 64 7.32 2.18 8.86
CA LEU A 64 7.05 1.04 7.98
C LEU A 64 6.40 -0.17 8.68
N PRO A 65 6.98 -0.75 9.75
CA PRO A 65 6.37 -1.88 10.44
C PRO A 65 5.04 -1.47 11.10
N ILE A 66 4.95 -0.29 11.70
CA ILE A 66 3.68 0.18 12.29
C ILE A 66 2.60 0.26 11.21
N PHE A 67 2.89 0.87 10.07
CA PHE A 67 1.92 1.07 9.01
C PHE A 67 1.54 -0.26 8.35
N PHE A 68 2.51 -1.08 7.92
CA PHE A 68 2.22 -2.29 7.16
C PHE A 68 1.79 -3.48 8.03
N VAL A 69 2.31 -3.62 9.26
CA VAL A 69 2.03 -4.79 10.13
C VAL A 69 0.86 -4.52 11.07
N LEU A 70 0.74 -3.31 11.63
CA LEU A 70 -0.28 -3.01 12.64
C LEU A 70 -1.47 -2.28 12.02
N PHE A 71 -1.22 -1.13 11.43
CA PHE A 71 -2.25 -0.17 11.06
C PHE A 71 -3.05 -0.58 9.82
N ARG A 72 -2.37 -0.97 8.73
CA ARG A 72 -3.04 -1.42 7.51
C ARG A 72 -3.89 -2.67 7.75
N PRO A 73 -3.42 -3.70 8.50
CA PRO A 73 -4.28 -4.84 8.81
C PRO A 73 -5.46 -4.48 9.72
N LEU A 74 -5.30 -3.51 10.63
CA LEU A 74 -6.37 -3.01 11.48
C LEU A 74 -7.49 -2.33 10.69
N ILE A 75 -7.14 -1.54 9.68
CA ILE A 75 -8.07 -0.61 9.01
C ILE A 75 -8.55 -1.11 7.65
N GLN A 76 -7.73 -1.89 6.94
CA GLN A 76 -8.04 -2.36 5.60
C GLN A 76 -8.36 -3.86 5.61
N CYS A 77 -7.48 -4.66 6.23
CA CYS A 77 -7.62 -6.12 6.13
C CYS A 77 -8.74 -6.64 7.04
N SER A 78 -8.92 -6.10 8.25
CA SER A 78 -9.95 -6.53 9.20
C SER A 78 -11.38 -6.46 8.64
N HIS A 79 -11.61 -5.59 7.65
CA HIS A 79 -12.87 -5.40 6.93
C HIS A 79 -13.02 -6.27 5.69
N CYS A 80 -11.99 -7.06 5.35
CA CYS A 80 -12.04 -7.99 4.24
C CYS A 80 -12.70 -9.31 4.68
N PRO A 81 -13.75 -9.79 4.01
CA PRO A 81 -14.43 -11.07 4.30
C PRO A 81 -13.50 -12.26 4.49
N TYR A 82 -12.46 -12.35 3.66
CA TYR A 82 -11.46 -13.42 3.70
C TYR A 82 -10.56 -13.36 4.95
N TYR A 83 -10.53 -12.21 5.64
CA TYR A 83 -9.89 -12.05 6.94
C TYR A 83 -10.55 -12.91 8.01
N LYS A 84 -11.84 -13.25 7.85
CA LYS A 84 -12.56 -14.16 8.75
C LYS A 84 -11.97 -15.57 8.71
N GLU A 85 -11.70 -16.07 7.51
CA GLU A 85 -11.41 -17.49 7.24
C GLU A 85 -9.94 -17.86 7.46
N LYS A 86 -9.00 -16.97 7.15
CA LYS A 86 -7.56 -17.29 7.20
C LYS A 86 -6.91 -16.86 8.53
N ARG A 87 -6.00 -17.71 9.03
CA ARG A 87 -5.13 -17.40 10.21
C ARG A 87 -3.97 -16.44 9.85
N PHE A 88 -3.58 -16.39 8.58
CA PHE A 88 -2.57 -15.50 8.04
C PHE A 88 -3.12 -14.83 6.79
N ILE A 89 -2.89 -13.52 6.68
CA ILE A 89 -3.13 -12.79 5.44
C ILE A 89 -1.75 -12.43 4.93
N ASP A 90 -1.23 -13.35 4.12
CA ASP A 90 0.11 -13.37 3.56
C ASP A 90 0.72 -11.96 3.38
N PRO A 91 1.88 -11.65 4.01
CA PRO A 91 2.68 -12.44 4.95
C PRO A 91 2.41 -12.14 6.44
N LEU A 92 1.32 -11.46 6.78
CA LEU A 92 1.14 -10.88 8.11
C LEU A 92 0.28 -11.78 9.02
N PRO A 93 0.65 -11.89 10.32
CA PRO A 93 -0.17 -12.58 11.28
C PRO A 93 -1.51 -11.85 11.45
N LYS A 94 -2.57 -12.62 11.67
CA LYS A 94 -3.88 -12.07 12.05
C LYS A 94 -3.82 -11.54 13.47
N ILE A 95 -3.51 -10.25 13.61
CA ILE A 95 -3.41 -9.57 14.90
C ILE A 95 -4.78 -9.06 15.38
N TRP A 96 -5.65 -8.67 14.46
CA TRP A 96 -6.90 -7.98 14.76
C TRP A 96 -8.11 -8.90 14.65
N LYS A 97 -9.22 -8.48 15.25
CA LYS A 97 -10.51 -9.14 15.06
C LYS A 97 -11.10 -8.69 13.72
N PHE A 98 -11.77 -9.63 13.07
CA PHE A 98 -12.55 -9.36 11.88
C PHE A 98 -13.72 -8.41 12.20
N ASN A 99 -13.94 -7.41 11.36
CA ASN A 99 -15.03 -6.43 11.51
C ASN A 99 -15.58 -6.06 10.14
N PHE A 100 -16.81 -6.47 9.85
CA PHE A 100 -17.38 -6.31 8.50
C PHE A 100 -17.95 -4.93 8.18
N ARG A 101 -17.94 -3.99 9.13
CA ARG A 101 -18.51 -2.65 8.92
C ARG A 101 -17.81 -1.91 7.77
N PRO A 102 -18.46 -0.95 7.10
CA PRO A 102 -17.76 -0.09 6.16
C PRO A 102 -16.71 0.76 6.90
N MET A 103 -15.63 1.10 6.20
CA MET A 103 -14.64 2.05 6.74
C MET A 103 -15.33 3.36 7.08
N ASN A 104 -15.19 3.81 8.33
CA ASN A 104 -15.68 5.13 8.71
C ASN A 104 -14.76 6.23 8.14
N ASN A 105 -15.21 7.49 8.20
CA ASN A 105 -14.45 8.62 7.66
C ASN A 105 -13.06 8.77 8.28
N PHE A 106 -12.93 8.49 9.58
CA PHE A 106 -11.65 8.55 10.27
C PHE A 106 -10.69 7.50 9.72
N GLU A 107 -11.10 6.23 9.65
CA GLU A 107 -10.34 5.11 9.08
C GLU A 107 -9.90 5.41 7.65
N ARG A 108 -10.80 5.98 6.84
CA ARG A 108 -10.53 6.37 5.45
C ARG A 108 -9.46 7.44 5.37
N ILE A 109 -9.58 8.52 6.14
CA ILE A 109 -8.61 9.61 6.16
C ILE A 109 -7.27 9.11 6.69
N SER A 110 -7.26 8.38 7.80
CA SER A 110 -6.02 7.91 8.41
C SER A 110 -5.28 6.90 7.51
N TYR A 111 -6.00 6.06 6.76
CA TYR A 111 -5.38 5.21 5.73
C TYR A 111 -4.71 6.03 4.62
N LEU A 112 -5.41 7.04 4.10
CA LEU A 112 -4.86 7.93 3.06
C LEU A 112 -3.67 8.75 3.56
N VAL A 113 -3.72 9.25 4.79
CA VAL A 113 -2.60 9.96 5.43
C VAL A 113 -1.40 9.03 5.60
N GLY A 114 -1.62 7.80 6.08
CA GLY A 114 -0.55 6.81 6.22
C GLY A 114 0.07 6.44 4.87
N LEU A 115 -0.75 6.19 3.84
CA LEU A 115 -0.24 5.93 2.49
C LEU A 115 0.49 7.16 1.91
N GLY A 116 -0.03 8.36 2.13
CA GLY A 116 0.62 9.60 1.73
C GLY A 116 1.98 9.77 2.42
N PHE A 117 2.04 9.52 3.74
CA PHE A 117 3.27 9.58 4.51
C PHE A 117 4.31 8.57 4.03
N PHE A 118 3.88 7.32 3.77
CA PHE A 118 4.72 6.27 3.17
C PHE A 118 5.39 6.75 1.88
N LEU A 119 4.63 7.40 1.01
CA LEU A 119 5.07 7.81 -0.33
C LEU A 119 5.88 9.12 -0.34
N VAL A 120 5.46 10.10 0.47
CA VAL A 120 5.96 11.47 0.44
C VAL A 120 7.18 11.66 1.34
N LEU A 121 7.23 11.02 2.52
CA LEU A 121 8.33 11.24 3.47
C LEU A 121 9.71 11.01 2.84
N PRO A 122 9.98 9.89 2.12
CA PRO A 122 11.30 9.69 1.52
C PRO A 122 11.64 10.77 0.49
N LEU A 123 10.68 11.18 -0.34
CA LEU A 123 10.88 12.24 -1.34
C LEU A 123 11.20 13.58 -0.67
N THR A 124 10.43 14.00 0.33
CA THR A 124 10.68 15.24 1.06
C THR A 124 12.06 15.24 1.72
N ALA A 125 12.43 14.15 2.38
CA ALA A 125 13.75 14.00 2.99
C ALA A 125 14.86 14.07 1.94
N GLN A 126 14.67 13.44 0.79
CA GLN A 126 15.64 13.48 -0.29
C GLN A 126 15.78 14.89 -0.88
N PHE A 127 14.70 15.63 -1.14
CA PHE A 127 14.78 17.03 -1.59
C PHE A 127 15.49 17.94 -0.59
N ILE A 128 15.24 17.77 0.72
CA ILE A 128 15.99 18.48 1.77
C ILE A 128 17.48 18.14 1.69
N GLY A 129 17.82 16.87 1.47
CA GLY A 129 19.21 16.44 1.24
C GLY A 129 19.85 17.10 0.03
N LEU A 130 19.12 17.21 -1.07
CA LEU A 130 19.63 17.82 -2.30
C LEU A 130 19.92 19.31 -2.06
N GLY A 131 19.00 20.02 -1.40
CA GLY A 131 19.22 21.42 -1.02
C GLY A 131 20.45 21.60 -0.12
N PHE A 132 20.69 20.67 0.82
CA PHE A 132 21.91 20.68 1.62
C PHE A 132 23.18 20.49 0.78
N LEU A 133 23.18 19.54 -0.17
CA LEU A 133 24.35 19.29 -1.03
C LEU A 133 24.66 20.51 -1.92
N ILE A 134 23.63 21.13 -2.50
CA ILE A 134 23.77 22.33 -3.35
C ILE A 134 24.32 23.52 -2.55
N ASN A 135 23.87 23.71 -1.30
CA ASN A 135 24.37 24.81 -0.46
C ASN A 135 25.81 24.59 0.01
N ASN A 136 26.34 23.36 -0.10
CA ASN A 136 27.67 22.98 0.35
C ASN A 136 28.57 22.52 -0.81
N LEU A 137 28.41 23.11 -2.00
CA LEU A 137 29.17 22.77 -3.22
C LEU A 137 30.70 22.77 -3.04
N VAL A 138 31.23 23.60 -2.14
CA VAL A 138 32.67 23.63 -1.83
C VAL A 138 33.16 22.32 -1.18
N ILE A 139 32.28 21.65 -0.43
CA ILE A 139 32.58 20.41 0.31
C ILE A 139 32.20 19.17 -0.51
N PHE A 140 31.18 19.28 -1.36
CA PHE A 140 30.65 18.15 -2.12
C PHE A 140 30.99 18.25 -3.61
N ASN A 141 31.72 17.25 -4.12
CA ASN A 141 32.02 17.13 -5.54
C ASN A 141 30.74 16.93 -6.37
N ASN A 142 30.71 17.51 -7.58
CA ASN A 142 29.57 17.56 -8.50
C ASN A 142 28.91 16.20 -8.76
N TRP A 143 29.69 15.11 -8.77
CA TRP A 143 29.15 13.76 -9.00
C TRP A 143 28.16 13.31 -7.91
N LYS A 144 28.34 13.72 -6.65
CA LYS A 144 27.42 13.34 -5.56
C LYS A 144 26.04 13.93 -5.78
N ILE A 145 25.99 15.18 -6.25
CA ILE A 145 24.74 15.88 -6.57
C ILE A 145 24.03 15.19 -7.74
N ILE A 146 24.77 14.81 -8.79
CA ILE A 146 24.22 14.09 -9.94
C ILE A 146 23.62 12.75 -9.50
N VAL A 147 24.40 11.92 -8.78
CA VAL A 147 23.95 10.62 -8.28
C VAL A 147 22.70 10.76 -7.42
N TYR A 148 22.70 11.73 -6.52
CA TYR A 148 21.57 11.95 -5.62
C TYR A 148 20.31 12.45 -6.34
N SER A 149 20.47 13.31 -7.34
CA SER A 149 19.36 13.76 -8.20
C SER A 149 18.76 12.59 -8.99
N LEU A 150 19.59 11.66 -9.48
CA LEU A 150 19.11 10.44 -10.14
C LEU A 150 18.33 9.53 -9.18
N ILE A 151 18.74 9.44 -7.92
CA ILE A 151 18.01 8.69 -6.88
C ILE A 151 16.64 9.33 -6.61
N ILE A 152 16.57 10.66 -6.51
CA ILE A 152 15.29 11.38 -6.34
C ILE A 152 14.36 11.12 -7.53
N LEU A 153 14.87 11.28 -8.75
CA LEU A 153 14.10 11.05 -9.97
C LEU A 153 13.60 9.61 -10.04
N THR A 154 14.46 8.64 -9.74
CA THR A 154 14.11 7.21 -9.72
C THR A 154 13.07 6.91 -8.64
N THR A 155 13.23 7.48 -7.44
CA THR A 155 12.25 7.37 -6.34
C THR A 155 10.89 7.88 -6.80
N PHE A 156 10.85 9.04 -7.45
CA PHE A 156 9.62 9.65 -7.96
C PHE A 156 8.95 8.78 -9.04
N ILE A 157 9.71 8.29 -10.02
CA ILE A 157 9.19 7.42 -11.09
C ILE A 157 8.64 6.11 -10.50
N LEU A 158 9.37 5.47 -9.58
CA LEU A 158 8.93 4.23 -8.94
C LEU A 158 7.69 4.44 -8.07
N ASN A 159 7.55 5.61 -7.44
CA ASN A 159 6.36 6.00 -6.69
C ASN A 159 5.14 6.10 -7.62
N LEU A 160 5.27 6.82 -8.74
CA LEU A 160 4.20 6.90 -9.76
C LEU A 160 3.86 5.52 -10.31
N PHE A 161 4.87 4.69 -10.58
CA PHE A 161 4.68 3.33 -11.06
C PHE A 161 3.92 2.46 -10.04
N PHE A 162 4.28 2.54 -8.76
CA PHE A 162 3.57 1.85 -7.68
C PHE A 162 2.11 2.30 -7.58
N ILE A 163 1.85 3.61 -7.56
CA ILE A 163 0.49 4.18 -7.52
C ILE A 163 -0.30 3.70 -8.75
N PHE A 164 0.26 3.81 -9.94
CA PHE A 164 -0.41 3.41 -11.18
C PHE A 164 -0.83 1.95 -11.16
N ASN A 165 0.08 1.04 -10.77
CA ASN A 165 -0.24 -0.39 -10.70
C ASN A 165 -1.22 -0.70 -9.55
N LEU A 166 -1.13 0.00 -8.42
CA LEU A 166 -2.10 -0.12 -7.34
C LEU A 166 -3.51 0.23 -7.85
N TYR A 167 -3.66 1.37 -8.52
CA TYR A 167 -4.94 1.87 -9.01
C TYR A 167 -5.52 1.05 -10.16
N THR A 168 -4.69 0.61 -11.10
CA THR A 168 -5.17 -0.04 -12.34
C THR A 168 -5.32 -1.55 -12.23
N LYS A 169 -4.54 -2.21 -11.37
CA LYS A 169 -4.51 -3.69 -11.29
C LYS A 169 -5.07 -4.21 -9.99
N LEU A 170 -4.67 -3.64 -8.85
CA LEU A 170 -5.05 -4.18 -7.53
C LEU A 170 -6.40 -3.65 -7.07
N CYS A 171 -6.63 -2.35 -7.24
CA CYS A 171 -7.84 -1.69 -6.78
C CYS A 171 -9.08 -1.96 -7.63
N THR A 172 -8.92 -2.40 -8.87
CA THR A 172 -9.99 -2.73 -9.83
C THR A 172 -10.65 -4.08 -9.56
N CYS A 173 -10.04 -4.92 -8.72
CA CYS A 173 -10.51 -6.26 -8.40
C CYS A 173 -10.60 -6.51 -6.88
N CYS A 174 -10.54 -5.46 -6.05
CA CYS A 174 -10.52 -5.59 -4.59
C CYS A 174 -11.95 -5.73 -4.02
N ILE A 175 -12.21 -6.75 -3.20
CA ILE A 175 -13.52 -6.96 -2.55
C ILE A 175 -13.87 -5.90 -1.49
N HIS A 176 -12.88 -5.14 -1.02
CA HIS A 176 -13.08 -4.16 0.04
C HIS A 176 -13.62 -2.86 -0.55
N PHE A 177 -14.94 -2.84 -0.82
CA PHE A 177 -15.61 -1.77 -1.56
C PHE A 177 -15.64 -0.42 -0.84
N SER A 178 -15.56 -0.39 0.49
CA SER A 178 -15.50 0.87 1.25
C SER A 178 -14.14 1.55 1.21
N CYS A 179 -13.11 0.91 0.65
CA CYS A 179 -11.78 1.50 0.53
C CYS A 179 -11.81 2.75 -0.35
N PRO A 180 -11.17 3.88 0.05
CA PRO A 180 -11.10 5.09 -0.78
C PRO A 180 -10.44 4.88 -2.14
N LEU A 181 -9.59 3.85 -2.24
CA LEU A 181 -8.85 3.52 -3.46
C LEU A 181 -9.58 2.48 -4.31
N ASN A 182 -10.73 1.94 -3.88
CA ASN A 182 -11.43 0.92 -4.64
C ASN A 182 -11.91 1.47 -6.00
N ARG A 183 -11.74 0.68 -7.06
CA ARG A 183 -12.09 1.01 -8.44
C ARG A 183 -12.89 -0.10 -9.12
N VAL A 184 -13.44 -1.04 -8.36
CA VAL A 184 -14.38 -2.03 -8.89
C VAL A 184 -15.58 -1.30 -9.48
N SER A 185 -16.07 -1.77 -10.63
CA SER A 185 -17.22 -1.15 -11.29
C SER A 185 -18.50 -1.34 -10.46
N LYS A 186 -19.45 -0.42 -10.60
CA LYS A 186 -20.71 -0.49 -9.85
C LYS A 186 -21.51 -1.74 -10.21
N GLU A 187 -21.42 -2.18 -11.46
CA GLU A 187 -22.09 -3.39 -11.96
C GLU A 187 -21.58 -4.62 -11.22
N VAL A 188 -20.25 -4.79 -11.11
CA VAL A 188 -19.63 -5.90 -10.38
C VAL A 188 -19.95 -5.83 -8.89
N LYS A 189 -19.96 -4.61 -8.31
CA LYS A 189 -20.34 -4.40 -6.91
C LYS A 189 -21.79 -4.82 -6.64
N ASN A 190 -22.74 -4.35 -7.46
CA ASN A 190 -24.16 -4.67 -7.31
C ASN A 190 -24.42 -6.17 -7.56
N GLU A 191 -23.76 -6.76 -8.57
CA GLU A 191 -23.84 -8.20 -8.85
C GLU A 191 -23.33 -9.01 -7.64
N PHE A 192 -22.26 -8.56 -6.98
CA PHE A 192 -21.77 -9.16 -5.74
C PHE A 192 -22.75 -8.99 -4.58
N GLU A 193 -23.30 -7.80 -4.36
CA GLU A 193 -24.26 -7.53 -3.27
C GLU A 193 -25.56 -8.32 -3.44
N ASN A 194 -26.07 -8.49 -4.66
CA ASN A 194 -27.26 -9.29 -4.93
C ASN A 194 -27.07 -10.78 -4.61
N LEU A 195 -25.84 -11.30 -4.81
CA LEU A 195 -25.49 -12.69 -4.53
C LEU A 195 -25.22 -12.93 -3.04
N TYR A 196 -24.73 -11.90 -2.35
CA TYR A 196 -24.42 -11.93 -0.93
C TYR A 196 -25.15 -10.79 -0.24
N PRO A 197 -26.50 -10.84 -0.12
CA PRO A 197 -27.32 -9.74 0.39
C PRO A 197 -27.00 -9.38 1.85
N GLU A 198 -26.35 -10.28 2.59
CA GLU A 198 -25.75 -9.93 3.87
C GLU A 198 -24.76 -8.76 3.75
N TYR A 199 -24.07 -8.56 2.63
CA TYR A 199 -23.20 -7.40 2.37
C TYR A 199 -23.94 -6.09 2.08
N GLU A 200 -25.16 -6.16 1.53
CA GLU A 200 -25.93 -4.99 1.08
C GLU A 200 -26.32 -4.07 2.25
N ILE A 201 -26.62 -4.66 3.42
CA ILE A 201 -26.97 -3.95 4.66
C ILE A 201 -25.77 -3.13 5.22
N MET A 202 -24.57 -3.32 4.67
CA MET A 202 -23.31 -2.86 5.25
C MET A 202 -22.61 -1.75 4.44
N ASN A 203 -23.29 -1.20 3.43
CA ASN A 203 -22.81 -0.07 2.62
C ASN A 203 -23.73 1.19 2.67
N LEU A 204 -24.77 1.17 3.52
CA LEU A 204 -25.52 2.35 3.96
C LEU A 204 -24.75 3.10 5.08
#